data_AF-A0A0B7FN29-F1
#
_entry.id   AF-A0A0B7FN29-F1
#
_cell.length_a   1.000
_cell.length_b   1.000
_cell.length_c   1.000
_cell.angle_alpha   90.00
_cell.angle_beta   90.00
_cell.angle_gamma   90.00
#
_symmetry.space_group_name_H-M   'P 1'
#
loop_
_entity.id
_entity.type
_entity.pdbx_description
1 polymer ?
#
loop_
_entity_poly.entity_id
_entity_poly.type
_entity_poly.pdbx_seq_one_letter_code
_entity_poly.pdbx_strand_id
1 'polypeptide(L)'
;MLNLPRRTDRRERMMKLQTATGLSWTFVDSTDSKAEIVTRIMERVRWIRAAARLHAIDSNFHGWWSDHHNAFEWTHMLNDSESEPGSELWELAHSDPASADHTHPLPVPPSIDQRPSLEVATNRIIPRHDEAQDFQGALKNNPLFDTSTNPVRTATRGVTNTFTPRLPKVPYWRILTRAAVACWHSHTSVIREIASETIQAGTSDTGTVILEDDIDMELDIQQRIGRLWEALPPNWDILFLGHCWSAEDTYPPLRSHDQLHPSHSPKCTHAYAVSRKGARRLVKLLRDPSVAYGRPLDAALLDLIQSNLVNAYSVHPSVVIQTKDTPSDIFPGNGSRWRDTLQMSALNSTGKI
;
A
#
# COMPACT_ATOMS: atom_id res chain seq x y z
N MET A 1 7.07 10.72 11.20
CA MET A 1 6.78 9.46 11.94
C MET A 1 5.27 9.35 12.10
N LEU A 2 4.70 8.22 11.70
CA LEU A 2 3.29 7.90 11.75
C LEU A 2 2.95 7.25 13.09
N ASN A 3 2.00 7.83 13.82
CA ASN A 3 1.53 7.33 15.11
C ASN A 3 0.03 7.58 15.26
N LEU A 4 -0.70 6.61 15.81
CA LEU A 4 -2.07 6.87 16.24
C LEU A 4 -2.04 7.74 17.50
N PRO A 5 -2.80 8.85 17.59
CA PRO A 5 -2.77 9.74 18.75
C PRO A 5 -3.02 9.05 20.10
N ARG A 6 -3.80 7.97 20.09
CA ARG A 6 -4.09 7.14 21.28
C ARG A 6 -2.93 6.25 21.73
N ARG A 7 -1.89 6.04 20.92
CA ARG A 7 -0.72 5.21 21.22
C ARG A 7 0.38 6.05 21.88
N THR A 8 0.08 6.60 23.05
CA THR A 8 1.02 7.43 23.82
C THR A 8 2.24 6.61 24.27
N ASP A 9 2.05 5.31 24.55
CA ASP A 9 3.11 4.34 24.84
C ASP A 9 4.18 4.28 23.75
N ARG A 10 3.75 4.23 22.48
CA ARG A 10 4.65 4.18 21.32
C ARG A 10 5.26 5.55 21.03
N ARG A 11 4.50 6.63 21.23
CA ARG A 11 5.01 8.00 21.09
C ARG A 11 6.16 8.28 22.07
N GLU A 12 6.02 7.89 23.34
CA GLU A 12 7.10 8.01 24.35
C GLU A 12 8.34 7.20 23.97
N ARG A 13 8.16 5.98 23.47
CA ARG A 13 9.26 5.15 22.95
C ARG A 13 10.01 5.84 21.81
N MET A 14 9.27 6.43 20.88
CA MET A 14 9.87 7.13 19.75
C MET A 14 10.62 8.39 20.23
N MET A 15 10.13 9.12 21.23
CA MET A 15 10.90 10.22 21.83
C MET A 15 12.24 9.74 22.43
N LYS A 16 12.26 8.56 23.07
CA LYS A 16 13.54 7.95 23.55
C LYS A 16 14.49 7.66 22.39
N LEU A 17 13.98 7.17 21.26
CA LEU A 17 14.79 6.96 20.06
C LEU A 17 15.36 8.26 19.48
N GLN A 18 14.60 9.37 19.49
CA GLN A 18 15.15 10.69 19.12
C GLN A 18 16.35 11.05 19.99
N THR A 19 16.20 10.91 21.31
CA THR A 19 17.30 11.21 22.26
C THR A 19 18.50 10.29 22.05
N ALA A 20 18.29 8.99 21.84
CA ALA A 20 19.36 8.01 21.69
C ALA A 20 20.18 8.22 20.40
N THR A 21 19.49 8.50 19.30
CA THR A 21 20.10 8.57 17.95
C THR A 21 20.49 9.98 17.53
N GLY A 22 20.02 11.01 18.24
CA GLY A 22 20.18 12.41 17.84
C GLY A 22 19.30 12.82 16.66
N LEU A 23 18.42 11.94 16.17
CA LEU A 23 17.51 12.25 15.08
C LEU A 23 16.34 13.13 15.54
N SER A 24 15.88 13.99 14.64
CA SER A 24 14.67 14.79 14.80
C SER A 24 13.60 14.31 13.80
N TRP A 25 12.34 14.31 14.20
CA TRP A 25 11.21 14.03 13.30
C TRP A 25 9.92 14.67 13.76
N THR A 26 9.03 14.92 12.80
CA THR A 26 7.65 15.36 13.05
C THR A 26 6.75 14.15 13.27
N PHE A 27 5.84 14.26 14.24
CA PHE A 27 4.77 13.29 14.43
C PHE A 27 3.61 13.64 13.50
N VAL A 28 3.13 12.63 12.76
CA VAL A 28 1.96 12.73 11.89
C VAL A 28 0.91 11.75 12.41
N ASP A 29 -0.28 12.27 12.65
CA ASP A 29 -1.40 11.49 13.15
C ASP A 29 -1.84 10.47 12.10
N SER A 30 -1.78 9.19 12.47
CA SER A 30 -2.28 8.10 11.63
C SER A 30 -3.80 8.04 11.65
N THR A 31 -4.38 7.55 10.57
CA THR A 31 -5.80 7.30 10.45
C THR A 31 -6.20 6.10 11.30
N ASP A 32 -7.16 6.28 12.22
CA ASP A 32 -7.69 5.15 12.98
C ASP A 32 -8.59 4.28 12.08
N SER A 33 -8.47 2.96 12.22
CA SER A 33 -9.31 1.98 11.50
C SER A 33 -10.82 2.18 11.66
N LYS A 34 -11.26 2.89 12.71
CA LYS A 34 -12.66 3.21 12.99
C LYS A 34 -13.11 4.56 12.42
N ALA A 35 -12.21 5.33 11.83
CA ALA A 35 -12.54 6.64 11.26
C ALA A 35 -13.56 6.52 10.11
N GLU A 36 -14.39 7.55 9.95
CA GLU A 36 -15.42 7.59 8.91
C GLU A 36 -14.83 7.48 7.50
N ILE A 37 -13.68 8.13 7.27
CA ILE A 37 -12.93 8.05 6.01
C ILE A 37 -12.62 6.60 5.60
N VAL A 38 -12.27 5.74 6.55
CA VAL A 38 -12.00 4.32 6.30
C VAL A 38 -13.28 3.60 5.86
N THR A 39 -14.41 3.91 6.49
CA THR A 39 -15.71 3.35 6.08
C THR A 39 -16.06 3.80 4.66
N ARG A 40 -15.89 5.09 4.34
CA ARG A 40 -16.18 5.64 3.01
C ARG A 40 -15.33 5.00 1.91
N ILE A 41 -14.02 4.91 2.13
CA ILE A 41 -13.11 4.23 1.20
C ILE A 41 -13.53 2.77 1.00
N MET A 42 -13.84 2.05 2.08
CA MET A 42 -14.27 0.65 1.96
C MET A 42 -15.57 0.48 1.18
N GLU A 43 -16.57 1.33 1.42
CA GLU A 43 -17.81 1.31 0.64
C GLU A 43 -17.56 1.62 -0.83
N ARG A 44 -16.68 2.57 -1.12
CA ARG A 44 -16.28 2.89 -2.50
C ARG A 44 -15.62 1.69 -3.17
N VAL A 45 -14.68 1.03 -2.52
CA VAL A 45 -14.04 -0.20 -3.06
C VAL A 45 -15.07 -1.31 -3.27
N ARG A 46 -16.05 -1.48 -2.36
CA ARG A 46 -17.15 -2.44 -2.54
C ARG A 46 -17.99 -2.11 -3.76
N TRP A 47 -18.40 -0.85 -3.89
CA TRP A 47 -19.20 -0.36 -5.00
C TRP A 47 -18.47 -0.56 -6.33
N ILE A 48 -17.19 -0.17 -6.40
CA ILE A 48 -16.34 -0.31 -7.59
C ILE A 48 -16.30 -1.79 -8.01
N ARG A 49 -15.96 -2.68 -7.10
CA ARG A 49 -15.86 -4.12 -7.41
C ARG A 49 -17.21 -4.75 -7.79
N ALA A 50 -18.31 -4.27 -7.23
CA ALA A 50 -19.64 -4.75 -7.56
C ALA A 50 -20.05 -4.29 -8.97
N ALA A 51 -19.88 -3.01 -9.29
CA ALA A 51 -20.18 -2.47 -10.60
C ALA A 51 -19.28 -3.10 -11.68
N ALA A 52 -18.05 -3.53 -11.35
CA ALA A 52 -17.11 -4.10 -12.32
C ALA A 52 -17.59 -5.47 -12.79
N ARG A 53 -18.11 -6.24 -11.84
CA ARG A 53 -18.71 -7.56 -12.10
C ARG A 53 -20.00 -7.47 -12.91
N LEU A 54 -20.67 -6.31 -12.87
CA LEU A 54 -21.94 -6.07 -13.54
C LEU A 54 -21.79 -5.31 -14.87
N HIS A 55 -20.55 -4.97 -15.28
CA HIS A 55 -20.29 -4.04 -16.39
C HIS A 55 -21.11 -2.74 -16.28
N ALA A 56 -21.35 -2.31 -15.03
CA ALA A 56 -22.26 -1.21 -14.70
C ALA A 56 -21.50 0.10 -14.45
N ILE A 57 -20.30 0.24 -15.02
CA ILE A 57 -19.57 1.50 -15.05
C ILE A 57 -19.76 2.15 -16.39
N ASP A 58 -20.47 3.26 -16.35
CA ASP A 58 -20.52 4.16 -17.47
C ASP A 58 -19.32 5.11 -17.46
N SER A 59 -19.21 5.88 -18.54
CA SER A 59 -18.16 6.88 -18.74
C SER A 59 -18.22 8.07 -17.76
N ASN A 60 -19.24 8.17 -16.91
CA ASN A 60 -19.44 9.30 -15.99
C ASN A 60 -18.82 9.04 -14.59
N PHE A 61 -18.27 7.86 -14.33
CA PHE A 61 -17.57 7.59 -13.08
C PHE A 61 -16.20 8.26 -13.04
N HIS A 62 -16.15 9.45 -12.47
CA HIS A 62 -14.88 10.10 -12.13
C HIS A 62 -14.19 9.34 -10.97
N GLY A 63 -12.94 8.93 -11.19
CA GLY A 63 -12.17 8.12 -10.23
C GLY A 63 -12.24 6.60 -10.43
N TRP A 64 -12.71 6.11 -11.58
CA TRP A 64 -12.53 4.74 -12.07
C TRP A 64 -12.55 4.81 -13.60
N TRP A 65 -11.47 4.31 -14.18
CA TRP A 65 -11.33 4.13 -15.62
C TRP A 65 -11.99 2.82 -16.09
N SER A 66 -12.96 2.94 -17.01
CA SER A 66 -13.76 1.82 -17.54
C SER A 66 -12.92 0.77 -18.30
N ASP A 67 -13.05 -0.48 -17.90
CA ASP A 67 -13.25 -1.74 -18.64
C ASP A 67 -12.54 -2.09 -19.97
N HIS A 68 -11.62 -1.31 -20.56
CA HIS A 68 -11.01 -1.69 -21.86
C HIS A 68 -9.48 -1.69 -21.97
N HIS A 69 -8.73 -1.50 -20.88
CA HIS A 69 -7.27 -1.54 -21.00
C HIS A 69 -6.73 -2.96 -20.85
N ASN A 70 -6.62 -3.63 -22.00
CA ASN A 70 -5.52 -4.55 -22.29
C ASN A 70 -4.19 -3.92 -21.86
N ALA A 71 -3.15 -4.74 -21.68
CA ALA A 71 -1.81 -4.45 -21.13
C ALA A 71 -1.01 -3.24 -21.72
N PHE A 72 -1.62 -2.32 -22.44
CA PHE A 72 -1.00 -1.35 -23.35
C PHE A 72 -1.11 0.14 -22.94
N GLU A 73 -1.76 0.52 -21.83
CA GLU A 73 -1.88 1.95 -21.45
C GLU A 73 -1.23 2.37 -20.10
N TRP A 74 -0.27 1.60 -19.60
CA TRP A 74 0.58 2.07 -18.48
C TRP A 74 1.53 3.21 -18.86
N THR A 75 1.79 3.40 -20.16
CA THR A 75 2.60 4.50 -20.71
C THR A 75 1.96 5.88 -20.49
N HIS A 76 0.63 5.99 -20.42
CA HIS A 76 -0.07 7.24 -20.10
C HIS A 76 0.13 7.66 -18.63
N MET A 77 0.30 6.70 -17.71
CA MET A 77 0.66 6.99 -16.31
C MET A 77 2.11 7.51 -16.15
N LEU A 78 2.98 7.33 -17.14
CA LEU A 78 4.36 7.81 -17.11
C LEU A 78 4.53 9.19 -17.77
N ASN A 79 3.54 9.65 -18.54
CA ASN A 79 3.54 10.99 -19.13
C ASN A 79 2.99 12.02 -18.14
N ASP A 80 3.66 13.16 -18.03
CA ASP A 80 3.34 14.31 -17.15
C ASP A 80 2.09 15.11 -17.61
N SER A 81 1.21 14.54 -18.44
CA SER A 81 -0.06 15.21 -18.78
C SER A 81 -0.93 15.33 -17.53
N GLU A 82 -1.66 16.46 -17.41
CA GLU A 82 -2.58 16.74 -16.30
C GLU A 82 -3.38 15.48 -15.95
N SER A 83 -3.19 14.98 -14.73
CA SER A 83 -3.79 13.71 -14.32
C SER A 83 -5.28 13.90 -14.10
N GLU A 84 -6.08 13.09 -14.77
CA GLU A 84 -7.47 12.87 -14.40
C GLU A 84 -7.59 12.54 -12.90
N PRO A 85 -8.71 12.91 -12.26
CA PRO A 85 -8.93 12.64 -10.85
C PRO A 85 -8.87 11.13 -10.54
N GLY A 86 -8.03 10.75 -9.58
CA GLY A 86 -7.87 9.39 -9.07
C GLY A 86 -8.69 9.11 -7.80
N SER A 87 -8.17 8.22 -6.96
CA SER A 87 -8.81 7.77 -5.71
C SER A 87 -8.96 8.85 -4.64
N GLU A 88 -8.34 10.02 -4.80
CA GLU A 88 -8.53 11.17 -3.92
C GLU A 88 -9.98 11.61 -3.82
N LEU A 89 -10.77 11.45 -4.89
CA LEU A 89 -12.17 11.84 -4.89
C LEU A 89 -12.99 10.96 -3.95
N TRP A 90 -12.48 9.77 -3.61
CA TRP A 90 -13.08 8.84 -2.65
C TRP A 90 -12.85 9.32 -1.21
N GLU A 91 -11.82 10.16 -1.01
CA GLU A 91 -11.43 10.67 0.30
C GLU A 91 -12.20 11.95 0.67
N LEU A 92 -12.68 12.72 -0.32
CA LEU A 92 -13.40 14.00 -0.13
C LEU A 92 -14.81 13.82 0.43
N ALA A 93 -15.17 14.54 1.50
CA ALA A 93 -16.51 14.47 2.09
C ALA A 93 -17.63 14.81 1.07
N HIS A 94 -18.85 14.33 1.31
CA HIS A 94 -19.99 14.60 0.43
C HIS A 94 -20.31 16.10 0.25
N SER A 95 -19.87 16.95 1.18
CA SER A 95 -20.00 18.41 1.04
C SER A 95 -19.06 19.02 0.01
N ASP A 96 -18.02 18.30 -0.40
CA ASP A 96 -17.06 18.74 -1.41
C ASP A 96 -17.63 18.44 -2.82
N PRO A 97 -17.81 19.47 -3.69
CA PRO A 97 -18.37 19.28 -5.03
C PRO A 97 -17.58 18.31 -5.92
N ALA A 98 -16.29 18.11 -5.68
CA ALA A 98 -15.46 17.18 -6.42
C ALA A 98 -15.61 15.73 -5.91
N SER A 99 -16.30 15.51 -4.78
CA SER A 99 -16.50 14.18 -4.21
C SER A 99 -17.13 13.23 -5.23
N ALA A 100 -16.57 12.03 -5.30
CA ALA A 100 -17.11 10.97 -6.16
C ALA A 100 -18.52 10.53 -5.73
N ASP A 101 -19.02 10.99 -4.57
CA ASP A 101 -20.38 10.77 -4.08
C ASP A 101 -21.42 11.57 -4.89
N HIS A 102 -21.03 12.63 -5.61
CA HIS A 102 -21.95 13.42 -6.45
C HIS A 102 -22.27 12.76 -7.78
N THR A 103 -21.31 12.05 -8.37
CA THR A 103 -21.57 11.27 -9.58
C THR A 103 -22.09 9.88 -9.25
N HIS A 104 -21.56 9.28 -8.18
CA HIS A 104 -21.87 7.90 -7.79
C HIS A 104 -22.07 7.82 -6.28
N PRO A 105 -23.28 8.16 -5.81
CA PRO A 105 -23.59 8.13 -4.39
C PRO A 105 -23.46 6.71 -3.85
N LEU A 106 -22.74 6.58 -2.73
CA LEU A 106 -22.63 5.30 -2.04
C LEU A 106 -23.94 4.98 -1.31
N PRO A 107 -24.38 3.71 -1.30
CA PRO A 107 -25.49 3.31 -0.44
C PRO A 107 -25.09 3.50 1.03
N VAL A 108 -26.07 3.84 1.87
CA VAL A 108 -25.84 3.94 3.32
C VAL A 108 -25.35 2.58 3.84
N PRO A 109 -24.18 2.52 4.51
CA PRO A 109 -23.71 1.28 5.12
C PRO A 109 -24.76 0.76 6.11
N PRO A 110 -25.01 -0.57 6.16
CA PRO A 110 -25.95 -1.14 7.12
C PRO A 110 -25.55 -0.80 8.57
N SER A 111 -26.55 -0.49 9.39
CA SER A 111 -26.37 -0.37 10.85
C SER A 111 -26.06 -1.74 11.42
N ILE A 112 -24.84 -1.90 11.94
CA ILE A 112 -24.12 -3.17 12.10
C ILE A 112 -23.77 -3.79 10.73
N ASP A 113 -22.54 -3.59 10.29
CA ASP A 113 -22.04 -4.18 9.05
C ASP A 113 -21.62 -5.65 9.26
N GLN A 114 -22.52 -6.57 8.90
CA GLN A 114 -22.26 -8.02 8.91
C GLN A 114 -21.69 -8.54 7.57
N ARG A 115 -21.45 -7.67 6.59
CA ARG A 115 -20.89 -8.09 5.30
C ARG A 115 -19.47 -8.64 5.49
N PRO A 116 -19.04 -9.60 4.66
CA PRO A 116 -17.69 -10.11 4.74
C PRO A 116 -16.66 -9.00 4.52
N SER A 117 -15.45 -9.22 5.04
CA SER A 117 -14.31 -8.38 4.73
C SER A 117 -14.02 -8.41 3.23
N LEU A 118 -13.46 -7.33 2.71
CA LEU A 118 -13.05 -7.26 1.31
C LEU A 118 -11.89 -8.24 1.07
N GLU A 119 -11.98 -9.04 0.02
CA GLU A 119 -10.84 -9.85 -0.42
C GLU A 119 -9.78 -8.95 -1.09
N VAL A 120 -8.53 -9.36 -1.09
CA VAL A 120 -7.51 -8.70 -1.93
C VAL A 120 -7.86 -8.92 -3.40
N ALA A 121 -7.67 -7.90 -4.24
CA ALA A 121 -7.86 -8.02 -5.68
C ALA A 121 -7.06 -9.22 -6.25
N THR A 122 -7.75 -10.11 -6.96
CA THR A 122 -7.19 -11.40 -7.42
C THR A 122 -6.21 -11.25 -8.57
N ASN A 123 -6.39 -10.22 -9.41
CA ASN A 123 -5.49 -9.93 -10.51
C ASN A 123 -4.28 -9.14 -9.97
N ARG A 124 -3.09 -9.43 -10.50
CA ARG A 124 -1.94 -8.52 -10.30
C ARG A 124 -2.30 -7.15 -10.88
N ILE A 125 -1.77 -6.09 -10.27
CA ILE A 125 -1.93 -4.74 -10.82
C ILE A 125 -1.42 -4.71 -12.27
N ILE A 126 -0.35 -5.47 -12.57
CA ILE A 126 0.24 -5.60 -13.91
C ILE A 126 0.64 -7.07 -14.17
N PRO A 127 0.35 -7.65 -15.36
CA PRO A 127 0.92 -8.94 -15.77
C PRO A 127 2.45 -8.88 -15.77
N ARG A 128 3.14 -10.00 -15.53
CA ARG A 128 4.62 -10.01 -15.71
C ARG A 128 4.96 -9.65 -17.16
N HIS A 129 6.13 -9.06 -17.38
CA HIS A 129 6.61 -8.71 -18.72
C HIS A 129 6.59 -9.91 -19.69
N ASP A 130 6.68 -11.13 -19.15
CA ASP A 130 6.63 -12.42 -19.86
C ASP A 130 5.18 -12.86 -20.19
N GLU A 131 4.18 -12.40 -19.42
CA GLU A 131 2.75 -12.69 -19.63
C GLU A 131 2.09 -11.71 -20.60
N ALA A 132 2.66 -10.52 -20.79
CA ALA A 132 2.15 -9.51 -21.72
C ALA A 132 2.24 -9.96 -23.20
N GLN A 133 3.14 -10.89 -23.53
CA GLN A 133 3.26 -11.46 -24.88
C GLN A 133 2.26 -12.59 -25.17
N ASP A 134 1.73 -13.27 -24.15
CA ASP A 134 0.85 -14.44 -24.31
C ASP A 134 -0.65 -14.06 -24.43
N PHE A 135 -1.00 -12.85 -23.99
CA PHE A 135 -2.38 -12.34 -24.06
C PHE A 135 -2.91 -12.12 -25.48
N GLN A 136 -2.05 -11.88 -26.47
CA GLN A 136 -2.45 -11.74 -27.87
C GLN A 136 -2.75 -13.08 -28.57
N GLY A 137 -2.25 -14.20 -28.03
CA GLY A 137 -2.53 -15.56 -28.54
C GLY A 137 -3.86 -16.13 -28.06
N ALA A 138 -4.22 -15.86 -26.79
CA ALA A 138 -5.40 -16.45 -26.15
C ALA A 138 -6.75 -15.88 -26.61
N LEU A 139 -6.78 -14.65 -27.14
CA LEU A 139 -8.02 -14.01 -27.63
C LEU A 139 -8.47 -14.50 -29.02
N LYS A 140 -7.61 -15.19 -29.78
CA LYS A 140 -7.96 -15.68 -31.12
C LYS A 140 -8.64 -17.06 -31.14
N ASN A 141 -8.58 -17.82 -30.04
CA ASN A 141 -8.95 -19.24 -30.05
C ASN A 141 -9.97 -19.65 -28.97
N ASN A 142 -10.89 -18.78 -28.56
CA ASN A 142 -11.97 -19.20 -27.65
C ASN A 142 -13.31 -19.33 -28.40
N PRO A 143 -13.76 -20.56 -28.73
CA PRO A 143 -15.07 -20.80 -29.34
C PRO A 143 -16.13 -20.88 -28.24
N LEU A 144 -16.48 -19.73 -27.66
CA LEU A 144 -17.67 -19.58 -26.81
C LEU A 144 -18.38 -18.26 -27.14
N PHE A 145 -18.61 -18.03 -28.43
CA PHE A 145 -19.72 -17.23 -28.92
C PHE A 145 -20.62 -18.18 -29.69
N ASP A 146 -21.56 -18.83 -28.99
CA ASP A 146 -22.72 -19.39 -29.67
C ASP A 146 -23.98 -18.92 -28.96
N THR A 147 -24.74 -18.14 -29.71
CA THR A 147 -26.04 -17.58 -29.38
C THR A 147 -27.10 -18.64 -29.62
N SER A 148 -27.72 -19.21 -28.57
CA SER A 148 -29.04 -19.81 -28.75
C SER A 148 -29.90 -19.81 -27.47
N THR A 149 -31.18 -19.74 -27.74
CA THR A 149 -32.34 -19.37 -26.91
C THR A 149 -32.93 -20.49 -26.04
N ASN A 150 -33.49 -20.09 -24.89
CA ASN A 150 -34.68 -20.66 -24.18
C ASN A 150 -34.55 -22.00 -23.40
N PRO A 151 -35.48 -22.34 -22.47
CA PRO A 151 -36.42 -21.52 -21.68
C PRO A 151 -36.46 -21.85 -20.16
N VAL A 152 -37.24 -21.03 -19.45
CA VAL A 152 -37.75 -21.17 -18.06
C VAL A 152 -38.07 -22.63 -17.66
N ARG A 153 -37.58 -23.05 -16.49
CA ARG A 153 -38.08 -24.24 -15.79
C ARG A 153 -38.19 -24.01 -14.29
N THR A 154 -39.43 -23.87 -13.83
CA THR A 154 -39.85 -23.88 -12.42
C THR A 154 -39.62 -25.27 -11.82
N ALA A 155 -39.06 -25.34 -10.61
CA ALA A 155 -39.15 -26.54 -9.77
C ALA A 155 -39.18 -26.17 -8.28
N THR A 156 -40.38 -26.28 -7.70
CA THR A 156 -40.66 -26.31 -6.26
C THR A 156 -40.46 -27.72 -5.71
N ARG A 157 -39.60 -27.88 -4.70
CA ARG A 157 -39.84 -28.60 -3.42
C ARG A 157 -38.50 -28.90 -2.73
N GLY A 158 -38.43 -28.52 -1.45
CA GLY A 158 -37.27 -28.75 -0.60
C GLY A 158 -37.26 -30.10 0.09
N VAL A 159 -36.09 -30.47 0.60
CA VAL A 159 -35.90 -31.14 1.90
C VAL A 159 -34.56 -30.66 2.46
N THR A 160 -34.63 -30.30 3.73
CA THR A 160 -33.58 -29.94 4.67
C THR A 160 -32.37 -30.88 4.64
N ASN A 161 -31.18 -30.32 4.43
CA ASN A 161 -29.99 -30.72 5.19
C ASN A 161 -29.01 -29.56 5.24
N THR A 162 -28.84 -29.03 6.44
CA THR A 162 -27.82 -28.05 6.82
C THR A 162 -26.43 -28.64 6.63
N PHE A 163 -25.87 -28.45 5.45
CA PHE A 163 -24.43 -28.27 5.30
C PHE A 163 -24.24 -26.81 4.93
N THR A 164 -24.04 -25.95 5.93
CA THR A 164 -23.38 -24.67 5.67
C THR A 164 -22.03 -25.03 5.03
N PRO A 165 -21.78 -24.68 3.76
CA PRO A 165 -20.46 -24.86 3.21
C PRO A 165 -19.54 -24.03 4.09
N ARG A 166 -18.61 -24.65 4.82
CA ARG A 166 -17.51 -23.91 5.44
C ARG A 166 -16.77 -23.28 4.28
N LEU A 167 -17.07 -22.02 3.98
CA LEU A 167 -16.26 -21.20 3.08
C LEU A 167 -14.80 -21.40 3.50
N PRO A 168 -13.88 -21.78 2.59
CA PRO A 168 -12.49 -21.96 2.96
C PRO A 168 -12.01 -20.69 3.67
N LYS A 169 -11.36 -20.85 4.83
CA LYS A 169 -10.78 -19.72 5.58
C LYS A 169 -9.80 -19.02 4.65
N VAL A 170 -10.21 -17.91 4.04
CA VAL A 170 -9.35 -17.08 3.23
C VAL A 170 -8.18 -16.63 4.12
N PRO A 171 -6.93 -16.88 3.72
CA PRO A 171 -5.81 -16.49 4.56
C PRO A 171 -5.80 -14.98 4.74
N TYR A 172 -5.37 -14.51 5.92
CA TYR A 172 -5.54 -13.12 6.32
C TYR A 172 -4.90 -12.12 5.35
N TRP A 173 -3.79 -12.48 4.69
CA TRP A 173 -3.11 -11.63 3.70
C TRP A 173 -3.89 -11.48 2.39
N ARG A 174 -4.97 -12.25 2.21
CA ARG A 174 -5.95 -12.10 1.13
C ARG A 174 -7.19 -11.34 1.57
N ILE A 175 -7.14 -10.68 2.73
CA ILE A 175 -8.23 -9.87 3.25
C ILE A 175 -7.75 -8.43 3.38
N LEU A 176 -8.43 -7.51 2.69
CA LEU A 176 -8.29 -6.07 2.89
C LEU A 176 -9.15 -5.65 4.09
N THR A 177 -8.49 -5.53 5.24
CA THR A 177 -9.14 -5.14 6.50
C THR A 177 -9.28 -3.61 6.60
N ARG A 178 -10.15 -3.14 7.51
CA ARG A 178 -10.25 -1.72 7.88
C ARG A 178 -8.90 -1.13 8.28
N ALA A 179 -8.11 -1.88 9.05
CA ALA A 179 -6.80 -1.44 9.49
C ALA A 179 -5.79 -1.36 8.34
N ALA A 180 -5.83 -2.29 7.36
CA ALA A 180 -5.00 -2.19 6.16
C ALA A 180 -5.36 -0.96 5.31
N VAL A 181 -6.65 -0.62 5.17
CA VAL A 181 -7.10 0.61 4.50
C VAL A 181 -6.63 1.86 5.26
N ALA A 182 -6.72 1.85 6.58
CA ALA A 182 -6.26 2.96 7.41
C ALA A 182 -4.74 3.16 7.35
N CYS A 183 -3.97 2.07 7.35
CA CYS A 183 -2.53 2.08 7.11
C CYS A 183 -2.22 2.69 5.74
N TRP A 184 -2.84 2.18 4.67
CA TRP A 184 -2.69 2.74 3.32
C TRP A 184 -2.93 4.25 3.30
N HIS A 185 -4.08 4.70 3.80
CA HIS A 185 -4.46 6.12 3.82
C HIS A 185 -3.46 6.98 4.62
N SER A 186 -2.97 6.48 5.75
CA SER A 186 -1.99 7.20 6.59
C SER A 186 -0.68 7.43 5.84
N HIS A 187 -0.16 6.40 5.18
CA HIS A 187 1.09 6.49 4.43
C HIS A 187 0.92 7.33 3.15
N THR A 188 -0.15 7.13 2.38
CA THR A 188 -0.38 7.92 1.16
C THR A 188 -0.60 9.40 1.47
N SER A 189 -1.20 9.75 2.61
CA SER A 189 -1.34 11.13 3.06
C SER A 189 0.02 11.80 3.26
N VAL A 190 0.96 11.14 3.95
CA VAL A 190 2.32 11.67 4.14
C VAL A 190 3.10 11.73 2.82
N ILE A 191 2.99 10.70 1.96
CA ILE A 191 3.66 10.71 0.66
C ILE A 191 3.14 11.88 -0.21
N ARG A 192 1.84 12.20 -0.13
CA ARG A 192 1.24 13.37 -0.80
C ARG A 192 1.81 14.68 -0.29
N GLU A 193 1.96 14.82 1.03
CA GLU A 193 2.57 16.01 1.63
C GLU A 193 4.00 16.22 1.09
N ILE A 194 4.83 15.18 1.15
CA ILE A 194 6.20 15.20 0.62
C ILE A 194 6.23 15.54 -0.88
N ALA A 195 5.30 14.99 -1.67
CA ALA A 195 5.21 15.27 -3.11
C ALA A 195 4.85 16.75 -3.41
N SER A 196 4.08 17.38 -2.53
CA SER A 196 3.55 18.75 -2.66
C SER A 196 4.47 19.85 -2.12
N GLU A 197 5.39 19.49 -1.23
CA GLU A 197 6.35 20.43 -0.64
C GLU A 197 7.23 21.09 -1.72
N THR A 198 7.44 22.41 -1.57
CA THR A 198 8.38 23.20 -2.38
C THR A 198 9.74 23.22 -1.71
N ILE A 199 10.79 22.87 -2.44
CA ILE A 199 12.18 22.92 -1.94
C ILE A 199 12.55 24.39 -1.73
N GLN A 200 12.89 24.75 -0.50
CA GLN A 200 13.46 26.07 -0.23
C GLN A 200 14.83 26.19 -0.88
N ALA A 201 15.15 27.34 -1.46
CA ALA A 201 16.45 27.59 -2.06
C ALA A 201 17.58 27.25 -1.06
N GLY A 202 18.48 26.35 -1.45
CA GLY A 202 19.61 25.89 -0.61
C GLY A 202 19.33 24.63 0.24
N THR A 203 18.13 24.06 0.19
CA THR A 203 17.85 22.75 0.79
C THR A 203 18.09 21.62 -0.22
N SER A 204 18.76 20.56 0.22
CA SER A 204 19.07 19.40 -0.63
C SER A 204 17.86 18.47 -0.72
N ASP A 205 17.42 18.13 -1.92
CA ASP A 205 16.29 17.22 -2.19
C ASP A 205 16.68 15.75 -2.00
N THR A 206 17.36 15.45 -0.90
CA THR A 206 17.94 14.12 -0.69
C THR A 206 16.92 13.06 -0.34
N GLY A 207 15.67 13.41 -0.04
CA GLY A 207 14.58 12.48 0.31
C GLY A 207 14.15 12.53 1.78
N THR A 208 12.99 11.95 2.07
CA THR A 208 12.33 12.01 3.39
C THR A 208 12.15 10.61 3.96
N VAL A 209 12.53 10.41 5.21
CA VAL A 209 12.33 9.15 5.96
C VAL A 209 10.94 9.13 6.60
N ILE A 210 10.21 8.03 6.38
CA ILE A 210 8.92 7.72 6.96
C ILE A 210 9.09 6.53 7.90
N LEU A 211 8.65 6.70 9.14
CA LEU A 211 8.78 5.72 10.23
C LEU A 211 7.40 5.45 10.81
N GLU A 212 7.06 4.19 11.07
CA GLU A 212 5.96 3.79 11.97
C GLU A 212 6.40 3.89 13.45
N ASP A 213 5.47 3.74 14.38
CA ASP A 213 5.67 3.98 15.82
C ASP A 213 6.09 2.76 16.63
N ASP A 214 6.17 1.58 16.00
CA ASP A 214 6.59 0.33 16.62
C ASP A 214 7.93 -0.17 16.08
N ILE A 215 8.92 0.72 16.01
CA ILE A 215 10.26 0.39 15.52
C ILE A 215 11.36 0.49 16.59
N ASP A 216 12.50 -0.11 16.28
CA ASP A 216 13.82 0.14 16.85
C ASP A 216 14.80 0.32 15.69
N MET A 217 15.94 0.96 15.92
CA MET A 217 16.92 1.26 14.87
C MET A 217 18.35 1.15 15.41
N GLU A 218 19.31 1.09 14.48
CA GLU A 218 20.72 1.17 14.84
C GLU A 218 21.01 2.47 15.61
N LEU A 219 21.87 2.40 16.63
CA LEU A 219 22.26 3.58 17.41
C LEU A 219 22.98 4.62 16.54
N ASP A 220 23.78 4.17 15.58
CA ASP A 220 24.52 4.98 14.60
C ASP A 220 23.74 5.20 13.29
N ILE A 221 22.39 5.16 13.36
CA ILE A 221 21.52 5.27 12.18
C ILE A 221 21.79 6.51 11.34
N GLN A 222 22.16 7.64 11.95
CA GLN A 222 22.43 8.88 11.24
C GLN A 222 23.63 8.72 10.29
N GLN A 223 24.72 8.09 10.75
CA GLN A 223 25.89 7.83 9.92
C GLN A 223 25.61 6.79 8.84
N ARG A 224 24.76 5.79 9.12
CA ARG A 224 24.36 4.78 8.14
C ARG A 224 23.50 5.37 7.02
N ILE A 225 22.46 6.14 7.35
CA ILE A 225 21.61 6.79 6.36
C ILE A 225 22.43 7.76 5.50
N GLY A 226 23.36 8.52 6.08
CA GLY A 226 24.24 9.41 5.32
C GLY A 226 25.03 8.68 4.22
N ARG A 227 25.66 7.55 4.55
CA ARG A 227 26.41 6.73 3.59
C ARG A 227 25.51 6.08 2.53
N LEU A 228 24.31 5.64 2.92
CA LEU A 228 23.32 5.07 2.00
C LEU A 228 22.84 6.12 1.00
N TRP A 229 22.58 7.35 1.45
CA TRP A 229 22.19 8.48 0.60
C TRP A 229 23.23 8.81 -0.47
N GLU A 230 24.51 8.84 -0.10
CA GLU A 230 25.61 9.09 -1.04
C GLU A 230 25.76 7.98 -2.09
N ALA A 231 25.42 6.74 -1.72
CA ALA A 231 25.56 5.57 -2.59
C ALA A 231 24.34 5.30 -3.49
N LEU A 232 23.19 5.94 -3.22
CA LEU A 232 21.96 5.73 -3.97
C LEU A 232 22.07 6.28 -5.40
N PRO A 233 21.57 5.55 -6.41
CA PRO A 233 21.51 6.05 -7.78
C PRO A 233 20.63 7.30 -7.89
N PRO A 234 20.99 8.34 -8.67
CA PRO A 234 20.25 9.61 -8.70
C PRO A 234 18.76 9.54 -9.04
N ASN A 235 18.31 8.44 -9.65
CA ASN A 235 16.92 8.20 -10.06
C ASN A 235 16.11 7.35 -9.08
N TRP A 236 16.63 7.09 -7.86
CA TRP A 236 15.92 6.30 -6.85
C TRP A 236 14.58 6.93 -6.46
N ASP A 237 13.58 6.08 -6.24
CA ASP A 237 12.22 6.50 -5.85
C ASP A 237 11.93 6.17 -4.38
N ILE A 238 12.32 4.98 -3.93
CA ILE A 238 12.07 4.48 -2.57
C ILE A 238 13.27 3.66 -2.06
N LEU A 239 13.63 3.85 -0.79
CA LEU A 239 14.60 3.03 -0.06
C LEU A 239 13.91 2.40 1.16
N PHE A 240 13.92 1.08 1.27
CA PHE A 240 13.47 0.37 2.49
C PHE A 240 14.64 0.27 3.48
N LEU A 241 14.55 0.97 4.61
CA LEU A 241 15.54 0.94 5.70
C LEU A 241 15.37 -0.31 6.59
N GLY A 242 14.15 -0.84 6.57
CA GLY A 242 13.86 -2.19 7.00
C GLY A 242 12.67 -2.74 6.25
N HIS A 243 12.60 -4.06 6.19
CA HIS A 243 11.56 -4.80 5.48
C HIS A 243 11.30 -6.13 6.19
N CYS A 244 10.21 -6.80 5.86
CA CYS A 244 9.89 -8.15 6.32
C CYS A 244 9.84 -9.13 5.16
N TRP A 245 10.05 -10.42 5.45
CA TRP A 245 9.75 -11.52 4.51
C TRP A 245 10.34 -11.34 3.11
N SER A 246 11.54 -10.77 3.03
CA SER A 246 12.26 -10.56 1.79
C SER A 246 13.46 -11.50 1.69
N ALA A 247 13.96 -11.65 0.47
CA ALA A 247 15.18 -12.39 0.15
C ALA A 247 16.18 -11.45 -0.53
N GLU A 248 16.23 -10.18 -0.11
CA GLU A 248 17.09 -9.16 -0.74
C GLU A 248 18.56 -9.57 -0.72
N ASP A 249 18.96 -10.31 0.32
CA ASP A 249 20.29 -10.89 0.50
C ASP A 249 20.68 -11.94 -0.56
N THR A 250 19.70 -12.51 -1.24
CA THR A 250 19.92 -13.47 -2.33
C THR A 250 20.27 -12.78 -3.66
N TYR A 251 20.12 -11.45 -3.74
CA TYR A 251 20.43 -10.64 -4.91
C TYR A 251 21.69 -9.80 -4.66
N PRO A 252 22.52 -9.55 -5.68
CA PRO A 252 23.76 -8.82 -5.49
C PRO A 252 23.50 -7.37 -5.05
N PRO A 253 24.31 -6.82 -4.12
CA PRO A 253 24.24 -5.42 -3.77
C PRO A 253 24.71 -4.53 -4.92
N LEU A 254 24.45 -3.23 -4.81
CA LEU A 254 25.03 -2.23 -5.66
C LEU A 254 26.56 -2.23 -5.52
N ARG A 255 27.24 -1.99 -6.63
CA ARG A 255 28.71 -1.86 -6.63
C ARG A 255 29.21 -0.71 -5.76
N SER A 256 28.37 0.29 -5.52
CA SER A 256 28.68 1.46 -4.71
C SER A 256 28.61 1.20 -3.21
N HIS A 257 27.85 0.20 -2.75
CA HIS A 257 27.62 -0.05 -1.33
C HIS A 257 27.11 -1.47 -1.07
N ASP A 258 27.80 -2.19 -0.19
CA ASP A 258 27.61 -3.62 0.11
C ASP A 258 26.27 -3.96 0.79
N GLN A 259 25.72 -3.05 1.58
CA GLN A 259 24.41 -3.22 2.23
C GLN A 259 23.21 -2.77 1.38
N LEU A 260 23.42 -2.20 0.20
CA LEU A 260 22.35 -1.59 -0.60
C LEU A 260 22.00 -2.47 -1.79
N HIS A 261 20.78 -2.98 -1.85
CA HIS A 261 20.33 -3.91 -2.89
C HIS A 261 19.21 -3.27 -3.72
N PRO A 262 19.13 -3.52 -5.03
CA PRO A 262 17.87 -3.32 -5.76
C PRO A 262 16.77 -4.14 -5.09
N SER A 263 15.61 -3.54 -4.83
CA SER A 263 14.50 -4.23 -4.18
C SER A 263 13.87 -5.27 -5.09
N HIS A 264 13.65 -6.48 -4.58
CA HIS A 264 12.94 -7.54 -5.29
C HIS A 264 11.60 -7.89 -4.66
N SER A 265 11.57 -8.05 -3.34
CA SER A 265 10.34 -8.37 -2.62
C SER A 265 10.28 -7.87 -1.18
N PRO A 266 10.57 -6.58 -0.89
CA PRO A 266 10.40 -6.04 0.45
C PRO A 266 8.90 -6.01 0.81
N LYS A 267 8.59 -6.37 2.06
CA LYS A 267 7.27 -6.17 2.66
C LYS A 267 7.39 -5.37 3.95
N CYS A 268 6.26 -5.03 4.56
CA CYS A 268 6.15 -4.05 5.65
C CYS A 268 6.54 -2.62 5.20
N THR A 269 6.02 -1.64 5.92
CA THR A 269 6.22 -0.20 5.66
C THR A 269 6.75 0.54 6.89
N HIS A 270 7.32 -0.20 7.84
CA HIS A 270 7.70 0.34 9.15
C HIS A 270 8.81 1.38 9.10
N ALA A 271 9.70 1.29 8.12
CA ALA A 271 10.75 2.27 7.91
C ALA A 271 11.23 2.26 6.46
N TYR A 272 10.96 3.35 5.76
CA TYR A 272 11.40 3.57 4.40
C TYR A 272 11.62 5.05 4.16
N ALA A 273 12.31 5.38 3.09
CA ALA A 273 12.50 6.74 2.66
C ALA A 273 12.08 6.88 1.20
N VAL A 274 11.63 8.07 0.82
CA VAL A 274 11.20 8.38 -0.54
C VAL A 274 11.90 9.64 -1.04
N SER A 275 12.33 9.63 -2.30
CA SER A 275 12.76 10.87 -2.95
C SER A 275 11.52 11.70 -3.26
N ARG A 276 11.65 13.01 -3.47
CA ARG A 276 10.48 13.84 -3.84
C ARG A 276 9.89 13.43 -5.18
N LYS A 277 10.76 13.08 -6.14
CA LYS A 277 10.36 12.50 -7.42
C LYS A 277 9.63 11.17 -7.22
N GLY A 278 10.18 10.30 -6.37
CA GLY A 278 9.56 9.03 -5.99
C GLY A 278 8.21 9.23 -5.31
N ALA A 279 8.08 10.22 -4.43
CA ALA A 279 6.82 10.56 -3.78
C ALA A 279 5.76 10.98 -4.80
N ARG A 280 6.08 11.89 -5.75
CA ARG A 280 5.14 12.27 -6.83
C ARG A 280 4.70 11.07 -7.67
N ARG A 281 5.65 10.21 -8.01
CA ARG A 281 5.39 8.98 -8.77
C ARG A 281 4.50 8.01 -7.99
N LEU A 282 4.79 7.78 -6.71
CA LEU A 282 3.99 6.94 -5.81
C LEU A 282 2.59 7.52 -5.60
N VAL A 283 2.42 8.84 -5.47
CA VAL A 283 1.10 9.47 -5.37
C VAL A 283 0.26 9.13 -6.59
N LYS A 284 0.82 9.29 -7.80
CA LYS A 284 0.12 8.98 -9.06
C LYS A 284 -0.26 7.50 -9.14
N LEU A 285 0.69 6.60 -8.85
CA LEU A 285 0.50 5.15 -8.94
C LEU A 285 -0.46 4.61 -7.87
N LEU A 286 -0.31 5.02 -6.61
CA LEU A 286 -1.10 4.50 -5.48
C LEU A 286 -2.52 5.07 -5.43
N ARG A 287 -2.79 6.18 -6.12
CA ARG A 287 -4.13 6.75 -6.28
C ARG A 287 -4.81 6.32 -7.57
N ASP A 288 -4.12 5.59 -8.43
CA ASP A 288 -4.77 5.04 -9.60
C ASP A 288 -5.91 4.10 -9.17
N PRO A 289 -7.14 4.23 -9.70
CA PRO A 289 -8.27 3.40 -9.32
C PRO A 289 -8.05 1.88 -9.44
N SER A 290 -7.15 1.44 -10.33
CA SER A 290 -6.78 0.03 -10.48
C SER A 290 -5.85 -0.49 -9.36
N VAL A 291 -5.18 0.43 -8.65
CA VAL A 291 -4.22 0.16 -7.58
C VAL A 291 -4.82 0.44 -6.21
N ALA A 292 -5.44 1.61 -6.09
CA ALA A 292 -5.85 2.23 -4.84
C ALA A 292 -6.73 1.30 -4.02
N TYR A 293 -6.28 0.99 -2.80
CA TYR A 293 -7.02 0.16 -1.85
C TYR A 293 -7.45 -1.20 -2.44
N GLY A 294 -6.70 -1.74 -3.43
CA GLY A 294 -6.93 -3.07 -3.98
C GLY A 294 -6.39 -4.19 -3.07
N ARG A 295 -5.37 -3.86 -2.28
CA ARG A 295 -4.59 -4.74 -1.38
C ARG A 295 -3.96 -3.92 -0.25
N PRO A 296 -3.33 -4.53 0.78
CA PRO A 296 -2.48 -3.79 1.73
C PRO A 296 -1.34 -3.03 1.02
N LEU A 297 -0.90 -1.91 1.60
CA LEU A 297 0.05 -1.00 0.94
C LEU A 297 1.37 -1.67 0.58
N ASP A 298 1.93 -2.48 1.47
CA ASP A 298 3.17 -3.22 1.23
C ASP A 298 3.05 -4.17 0.02
N ALA A 299 1.91 -4.83 -0.14
CA ALA A 299 1.63 -5.67 -1.29
C ALA A 299 1.46 -4.87 -2.60
N ALA A 300 0.94 -3.64 -2.54
CA ALA A 300 0.89 -2.77 -3.71
C ALA A 300 2.28 -2.25 -4.09
N LEU A 301 3.09 -1.82 -3.12
CA LEU A 301 4.49 -1.43 -3.36
C LEU A 301 5.26 -2.60 -4.00
N LEU A 302 5.08 -3.82 -3.49
CA LEU A 302 5.67 -5.02 -4.08
C LEU A 302 5.31 -5.20 -5.56
N ASP A 303 4.03 -5.03 -5.92
CA ASP A 303 3.59 -5.14 -7.31
C ASP A 303 4.21 -4.03 -8.18
N LEU A 304 4.30 -2.79 -7.68
CA LEU A 304 4.95 -1.68 -8.40
C LEU A 304 6.45 -1.97 -8.63
N ILE A 305 7.13 -2.54 -7.64
CA ILE A 305 8.54 -2.96 -7.73
C ILE A 305 8.70 -4.06 -8.77
N GLN A 306 7.91 -5.14 -8.68
CA GLN A 306 7.98 -6.27 -9.61
C GLN A 306 7.59 -5.91 -11.05
N SER A 307 6.87 -4.80 -11.22
CA SER A 307 6.47 -4.27 -12.53
C SER A 307 7.46 -3.23 -13.06
N ASN A 308 8.60 -3.00 -12.38
CA ASN A 308 9.59 -1.97 -12.70
C ASN A 308 9.00 -0.56 -12.80
N LEU A 309 7.92 -0.30 -12.06
CA LEU A 309 7.28 1.00 -12.02
C LEU A 309 7.91 1.93 -11.00
N VAL A 310 8.79 1.47 -10.13
CA VAL A 310 9.54 2.32 -9.20
C VAL A 310 10.97 1.84 -9.08
N ASN A 311 11.93 2.76 -9.00
CA ASN A 311 13.32 2.46 -8.70
C ASN A 311 13.48 2.27 -7.20
N ALA A 312 13.30 1.04 -6.74
CA ALA A 312 13.29 0.68 -5.34
C ALA A 312 14.60 0.02 -4.91
N TYR A 313 15.05 0.36 -3.71
CA TYR A 313 16.23 -0.21 -3.08
C TYR A 313 15.92 -0.65 -1.65
N SER A 314 16.67 -1.63 -1.15
CA SER A 314 16.51 -2.19 0.19
C SER A 314 17.86 -2.27 0.88
N VAL A 315 17.88 -1.96 2.18
CA VAL A 315 19.07 -2.12 3.03
C VAL A 315 19.06 -3.52 3.63
N HIS A 316 20.14 -4.28 3.42
CA HIS A 316 20.34 -5.58 4.04
C HIS A 316 21.73 -5.69 4.71
N PRO A 317 21.84 -6.14 5.97
CA PRO A 317 20.75 -6.33 6.94
C PRO A 317 19.99 -5.04 7.25
N SER A 318 18.74 -5.13 7.71
CA SER A 318 17.91 -3.96 8.01
C SER A 318 18.55 -3.10 9.10
N VAL A 319 18.52 -1.78 8.94
CA VAL A 319 19.02 -0.81 9.96
C VAL A 319 17.89 -0.26 10.84
N VAL A 320 16.64 -0.61 10.51
CA VAL A 320 15.45 -0.33 11.31
C VAL A 320 14.55 -1.57 11.32
N ILE A 321 14.10 -2.01 12.49
CA ILE A 321 13.28 -3.21 12.67
C ILE A 321 11.96 -2.90 13.38
N GLN A 322 10.95 -3.74 13.19
CA GLN A 322 9.72 -3.65 13.99
C GLN A 322 9.93 -4.28 15.38
N THR A 323 9.62 -3.51 16.41
CA THR A 323 9.44 -3.98 17.78
C THR A 323 8.15 -4.78 17.89
N LYS A 324 8.29 -6.10 18.07
CA LYS A 324 7.17 -7.07 18.11
C LYS A 324 6.72 -7.37 19.55
N ASP A 325 6.84 -6.39 20.43
CA ASP A 325 6.62 -6.49 21.87
C ASP A 325 5.26 -5.90 22.32
N THR A 326 4.59 -5.14 21.45
CA THR A 326 3.22 -4.66 21.68
C THR A 326 2.25 -5.19 20.61
N PRO A 327 0.94 -5.27 20.91
CA PRO A 327 -0.06 -5.63 19.92
C PRO A 327 -0.07 -4.64 18.74
N SER A 328 -0.21 -5.19 17.53
CA SER A 328 -0.34 -4.44 16.30
C SER A 328 -1.76 -3.91 16.15
N ASP A 329 -1.88 -2.68 15.65
CA ASP A 329 -3.16 -2.08 15.28
C ASP A 329 -3.63 -2.54 13.88
N ILE A 330 -2.78 -3.26 13.13
CA ILE A 330 -3.04 -3.73 11.75
C ILE A 330 -3.34 -5.23 11.72
N PHE A 331 -2.51 -6.03 12.38
CA PHE A 331 -2.64 -7.49 12.43
C PHE A 331 -3.02 -7.95 13.83
N PRO A 332 -3.89 -8.98 13.99
CA PRO A 332 -4.17 -9.55 15.30
C PRO A 332 -2.90 -10.00 16.03
N GLY A 333 -2.81 -9.71 17.33
CA GLY A 333 -1.63 -10.02 18.14
C GLY A 333 -0.45 -9.11 17.80
N ASN A 334 0.78 -9.65 17.81
CA ASN A 334 1.99 -8.88 17.55
C ASN A 334 2.45 -8.99 16.07
N GLY A 335 1.58 -9.46 15.19
CA GLY A 335 1.92 -9.73 13.79
C GLY A 335 2.85 -10.93 13.60
N SER A 336 3.61 -10.92 12.49
CA SER A 336 4.57 -11.99 12.16
C SER A 336 5.68 -12.15 13.21
N ARG A 337 6.16 -13.39 13.39
CA ARG A 337 7.37 -13.70 14.17
C ARG A 337 8.68 -13.39 13.43
N TRP A 338 8.61 -13.11 12.13
CA TRP A 338 9.78 -12.69 11.34
C TRP A 338 10.39 -11.43 11.97
N ARG A 339 11.71 -11.43 12.16
CA ARG A 339 12.48 -10.31 12.69
C ARG A 339 13.88 -10.33 12.07
N ASP A 340 14.36 -9.16 11.68
CA ASP A 340 15.78 -8.91 11.47
C ASP A 340 16.44 -8.57 12.83
N THR A 341 17.76 -8.45 12.85
CA THR A 341 18.53 -8.10 14.05
C THR A 341 19.36 -6.85 13.84
N LEU A 342 19.33 -5.94 14.81
CA LEU A 342 20.21 -4.78 14.86
C LEU A 342 21.55 -5.18 15.49
N GLN A 343 22.63 -4.56 15.01
CA GLN A 343 23.97 -4.67 15.62
C GLN A 343 23.99 -3.96 16.96
N MET A 344 23.45 -2.74 17.01
CA MET A 344 23.38 -1.88 18.19
C MET A 344 22.00 -1.24 18.29
N SER A 345 21.10 -1.90 19.02
CA SER A 345 19.76 -1.36 19.30
C SER A 345 19.83 -0.04 20.08
N ALA A 346 19.23 1.01 19.51
CA ALA A 346 19.09 2.31 20.14
C ALA A 346 18.20 2.27 21.39
N LEU A 347 17.15 1.43 21.40
CA LEU A 347 16.34 1.23 22.61
C LEU A 347 17.15 0.57 23.73
N ASN A 348 18.00 -0.42 23.43
CA ASN A 348 18.81 -1.09 24.43
C ASN A 348 19.96 -0.22 24.97
N SER A 349 20.49 0.71 24.17
CA SER A 349 21.56 1.61 24.60
C SER A 349 21.09 2.71 25.56
N THR A 350 19.79 3.00 25.62
CA THR A 350 19.24 4.00 26.57
C THR A 350 19.21 3.53 28.03
N GLY A 351 19.56 2.26 28.30
CA GLY A 351 19.55 1.70 29.65
C GLY A 351 18.15 1.51 30.21
N LYS A 352 17.94 0.41 30.95
CA LYS A 352 16.79 0.29 31.85
C LYS A 352 16.93 1.40 32.89
N ILE A 353 16.03 2.39 32.87
CA ILE A 353 15.85 3.31 34.00
C ILE A 353 15.26 2.51 35.16
#